data_AF-A0A7M3Y3J8-F1
#
_entry.id   AF-A0A7M3Y3J8-F1
#
_cell.length_a   1.000
_cell.length_b   1.000
_cell.length_c   1.000
_cell.angle_alpha   90.00
_cell.angle_beta   90.00
_cell.angle_gamma   90.00
#
_symmetry.space_group_name_H-M   'P 1'
#
loop_
_entity.id
_entity.type
_entity.pdbx_description
1 polymer ?
#
loop_
_entity_poly.entity_id
_entity_poly.type
_entity_poly.pdbx_seq_one_letter_code
_entity_poly.pdbx_strand_id
1 'polypeptide(L)'
;MNRMLYLLVALMLLSCFPAVQAQNPPGQVDLECSPAAIPLDASPGTENGSMDVMCTITNPHSEDEEIHLSGSADSGLSLGFLEGTEFNVSAGESVMVNVTVGANAGIDNATYAVSVTARVFSVNNVPSPTNIEDTSNMAVHVSAYSSYTVSYDAPLTFTVFTNDASQSIGDAVKMEHNGNALEYFQLNLTALNDALAPHNLTTSAPVITVALGVSETGPTLFEIFVGQSSDGELNTSTWEALQNGSHRLTLSSTVAVESTAEDQPCHTCTSLIDVQVEIYAVESIVDAQVIGGVGEDPLPSVGVFATLAMISLAGIAVGRKHA
;
A
#
# COMPACT_ATOMS: atom_id res chain seq x y z
N MET A 1 -13.24 -92.73 20.70
CA MET A 1 -14.03 -91.99 19.69
C MET A 1 -14.21 -90.51 20.02
N ASN A 2 -14.42 -90.11 21.29
CA ASN A 2 -14.70 -88.71 21.64
C ASN A 2 -13.54 -87.72 21.41
N ARG A 3 -12.27 -88.12 21.58
CA ARG A 3 -11.13 -87.21 21.40
C ARG A 3 -10.91 -86.74 19.96
N MET A 4 -11.29 -87.54 18.97
CA MET A 4 -11.14 -87.20 17.55
C MET A 4 -12.26 -86.25 17.08
N LEU A 5 -13.45 -86.37 17.68
CA LEU A 5 -14.59 -85.49 17.42
C LEU A 5 -14.34 -84.06 17.94
N TYR A 6 -13.74 -83.90 19.12
CA TYR A 6 -13.40 -82.58 19.66
C TYR A 6 -12.34 -81.86 18.81
N LEU A 7 -11.40 -82.61 18.22
CA LEU A 7 -10.35 -82.04 17.38
C LEU A 7 -10.88 -81.59 16.02
N LEU A 8 -11.84 -82.32 15.44
CA LEU A 8 -12.53 -81.95 14.21
C LEU A 8 -13.48 -80.75 14.39
N VAL A 9 -14.20 -80.68 15.52
CA VAL A 9 -15.08 -79.54 15.85
C VAL A 9 -14.25 -78.28 16.15
N ALA A 10 -13.11 -78.41 16.83
CA ALA A 10 -12.19 -77.29 17.05
C ALA A 10 -11.56 -76.79 15.74
N LEU A 11 -11.25 -77.67 14.79
CA LEU A 11 -10.67 -77.30 13.50
C LEU A 11 -11.68 -76.59 12.56
N MET A 12 -12.96 -76.96 12.62
CA MET A 12 -14.04 -76.26 11.89
C MET A 12 -14.40 -74.88 12.49
N LEU A 13 -14.17 -74.66 13.78
CA LEU A 13 -14.39 -73.36 14.42
C LEU A 13 -13.26 -72.36 14.15
N LEU A 14 -12.08 -72.82 13.72
CA LEU A 14 -10.96 -71.95 13.32
C LEU A 14 -11.04 -71.46 11.86
N SER A 15 -11.97 -71.97 11.04
CA SER A 15 -12.16 -71.50 9.65
C SER A 15 -13.16 -70.34 9.50
N CYS A 16 -13.63 -69.76 10.61
CA CYS A 16 -14.58 -68.65 10.63
C CYS A 16 -13.96 -67.29 10.97
N PHE A 17 -12.67 -67.09 10.71
CA PHE A 17 -12.12 -65.74 10.68
C PHE A 17 -12.56 -65.10 9.36
N PRO A 18 -13.25 -63.94 9.36
CA PRO A 18 -13.37 -63.18 8.12
C PRO A 18 -11.96 -62.95 7.62
N ALA A 19 -11.72 -63.20 6.32
CA ALA A 19 -10.54 -62.67 5.67
C ALA A 19 -10.53 -61.18 5.99
N VAL A 20 -9.53 -60.74 6.78
CA VAL A 20 -9.20 -59.34 6.89
C VAL A 20 -8.92 -58.93 5.45
N GLN A 21 -9.88 -58.25 4.81
CA GLN A 21 -9.64 -57.68 3.51
C GLN A 21 -8.38 -56.84 3.68
N ALA A 22 -7.38 -57.07 2.83
CA ALA A 22 -6.22 -56.20 2.75
C ALA A 22 -6.77 -54.77 2.78
N GLN A 23 -6.44 -54.04 3.84
CA GLN A 23 -6.70 -52.61 3.89
C GLN A 23 -5.91 -52.07 2.70
N ASN A 24 -6.61 -51.77 1.61
CA ASN A 24 -6.00 -51.07 0.49
C ASN A 24 -5.29 -49.88 1.12
N PRO A 25 -3.99 -49.66 0.83
CA PRO A 25 -3.31 -48.51 1.40
C PRO A 25 -4.18 -47.28 1.16
N PRO A 26 -4.35 -46.39 2.16
CA PRO A 26 -4.89 -45.07 1.85
C PRO A 26 -4.04 -44.52 0.71
N GLY A 27 -4.68 -43.91 -0.29
CA GLY A 27 -3.98 -43.30 -1.43
C GLY A 27 -2.82 -42.38 -1.02
N GLN A 28 -2.06 -41.89 -1.98
CA GLN A 28 -0.91 -41.05 -1.68
C GLN A 28 -0.72 -40.01 -2.77
N VAL A 29 -0.51 -38.75 -2.37
CA VAL A 29 -0.25 -37.64 -3.27
C VAL A 29 0.95 -36.85 -2.78
N ASP A 30 1.82 -36.46 -3.70
CA ASP A 30 2.89 -35.49 -3.48
C ASP A 30 2.66 -34.29 -4.42
N LEU A 31 2.82 -33.06 -3.91
CA LEU A 31 2.62 -31.82 -4.66
C LEU A 31 3.83 -30.89 -4.52
N GLU A 32 4.44 -30.54 -5.66
CA GLU A 32 5.55 -29.59 -5.71
C GLU A 32 5.28 -28.47 -6.72
N CYS A 33 5.27 -27.21 -6.26
CA CYS A 33 5.12 -26.04 -7.11
C CYS A 33 6.45 -25.26 -7.23
N SER A 34 6.78 -24.82 -8.45
CA SER A 34 8.02 -24.11 -8.76
C SER A 34 7.80 -22.96 -9.75
N PRO A 35 8.35 -21.75 -9.48
CA PRO A 35 9.23 -21.41 -8.36
C PRO A 35 8.47 -21.21 -7.03
N ALA A 36 9.13 -21.51 -5.90
CA ALA A 36 8.58 -21.27 -4.56
C ALA A 36 8.63 -19.78 -4.13
N ALA A 37 9.46 -18.97 -4.79
CA ALA A 37 9.55 -17.53 -4.58
C ALA A 37 9.14 -16.80 -5.87
N ILE A 38 8.07 -16.01 -5.80
CA ILE A 38 7.39 -15.43 -6.95
C ILE A 38 7.53 -13.90 -6.86
N PRO A 39 8.41 -13.27 -7.64
CA PRO A 39 8.49 -11.81 -7.69
C PRO A 39 7.37 -11.25 -8.54
N LEU A 40 6.57 -10.34 -7.99
CA LEU A 40 5.53 -9.60 -8.70
C LEU A 40 5.74 -8.09 -8.57
N ASP A 41 5.19 -7.36 -9.53
CA ASP A 41 5.09 -5.90 -9.55
C ASP A 41 3.61 -5.53 -9.42
N ALA A 42 3.28 -4.68 -8.44
CA ALA A 42 1.90 -4.23 -8.21
C ALA A 42 1.65 -2.81 -8.71
N SER A 43 2.59 -2.21 -9.44
CA SER A 43 2.42 -0.87 -9.98
C SER A 43 1.26 -0.79 -10.99
N PRO A 44 0.50 0.33 -11.02
CA PRO A 44 -0.63 0.46 -11.94
C PRO A 44 -0.22 0.28 -13.41
N GLY A 45 -0.85 -0.68 -14.09
CA GLY A 45 -0.63 -0.92 -15.52
C GLY A 45 0.58 -1.79 -15.86
N THR A 46 1.25 -2.40 -14.87
CA THR A 46 2.36 -3.33 -15.11
C THR A 46 1.89 -4.65 -15.73
N GLU A 47 2.71 -5.19 -16.64
CA GLU A 47 2.51 -6.53 -17.22
C GLU A 47 3.00 -7.65 -16.28
N ASN A 48 3.80 -7.31 -15.27
CA ASN A 48 4.40 -8.24 -14.31
C ASN A 48 3.58 -8.41 -13.02
N GLY A 49 2.28 -8.11 -13.08
CA GLY A 49 1.33 -8.25 -11.96
C GLY A 49 0.88 -9.68 -11.72
N SER A 50 1.23 -10.61 -12.61
CA SER A 50 0.91 -12.04 -12.47
C SER A 50 1.98 -12.93 -13.05
N MET A 51 2.11 -14.14 -12.51
CA MET A 51 3.03 -15.17 -12.97
C MET A 51 2.36 -16.55 -12.90
N ASP A 52 2.63 -17.37 -13.91
CA ASP A 52 2.26 -18.78 -13.91
C ASP A 52 3.34 -19.60 -13.18
N VAL A 53 2.88 -20.45 -12.26
CA VAL A 53 3.69 -21.37 -11.48
C VAL A 53 3.37 -22.79 -11.90
N MET A 54 4.41 -23.58 -12.16
CA MET A 54 4.24 -24.98 -12.52
C MET A 54 4.13 -25.83 -11.26
N CYS A 55 3.03 -26.54 -11.09
CA CYS A 55 2.83 -27.52 -10.04
C CYS A 55 2.87 -28.93 -10.62
N THR A 56 3.64 -29.82 -9.99
CA THR A 56 3.72 -31.24 -10.32
C THR A 56 2.95 -32.03 -9.27
N ILE A 57 1.87 -32.66 -9.70
CA ILE A 57 1.08 -33.60 -8.89
C ILE A 57 1.63 -34.99 -9.18
N THR A 58 2.07 -35.71 -8.15
CA THR A 58 2.58 -37.08 -8.29
C THR A 58 1.71 -38.05 -7.51
N ASN A 59 1.34 -39.14 -8.15
CA ASN A 59 0.69 -40.28 -7.52
C ASN A 59 1.74 -41.38 -7.29
N PRO A 60 2.41 -41.42 -6.13
CA PRO A 60 3.33 -42.51 -5.79
C PRO A 60 2.62 -43.84 -5.44
N HIS A 61 1.29 -43.86 -5.38
CA HIS A 61 0.51 -45.05 -5.10
C HIS A 61 0.47 -46.00 -6.31
N SER A 62 0.16 -47.28 -6.07
CA SER A 62 0.15 -48.32 -7.11
C SER A 62 -1.15 -48.44 -7.89
N GLU A 63 -2.13 -47.57 -7.61
CA GLU A 63 -3.44 -47.55 -8.23
C GLU A 63 -3.74 -46.15 -8.77
N ASP A 64 -4.65 -46.05 -9.73
CA ASP A 64 -5.05 -44.76 -10.31
C ASP A 64 -5.81 -43.92 -9.27
N GLU A 65 -5.50 -42.62 -9.21
CA GLU A 65 -6.09 -41.69 -8.26
C GLU A 65 -6.75 -40.51 -8.98
N GLU A 66 -7.92 -40.11 -8.46
CA GLU A 66 -8.55 -38.83 -8.77
C GLU A 66 -8.14 -37.82 -7.69
N ILE A 67 -7.45 -36.76 -8.09
CA ILE A 67 -6.87 -35.75 -7.21
C ILE A 67 -7.53 -34.40 -7.50
N HIS A 68 -7.99 -33.73 -6.44
CA HIS A 68 -8.59 -32.41 -6.50
C HIS A 68 -7.61 -31.37 -5.93
N LEU A 69 -7.41 -30.28 -6.67
CA LEU A 69 -6.65 -29.12 -6.23
C LEU A 69 -7.57 -28.09 -5.56
N SER A 70 -7.02 -27.46 -4.55
CA SER A 70 -7.55 -26.23 -3.95
C SER A 70 -6.39 -25.32 -3.60
N GLY A 71 -6.68 -24.07 -3.24
CA GLY A 71 -5.62 -23.16 -2.83
C GLY A 71 -6.13 -21.99 -2.02
N SER A 72 -5.18 -21.32 -1.39
CA SER A 72 -5.41 -20.13 -0.57
C SER A 72 -4.33 -19.10 -0.90
N ALA A 73 -4.70 -17.83 -0.89
CA ALA A 73 -3.78 -16.71 -1.05
C ALA A 73 -4.14 -15.62 -0.03
N ASP A 74 -3.13 -14.90 0.43
CA ASP A 74 -3.35 -13.74 1.30
C ASP A 74 -4.19 -12.65 0.63
N SER A 75 -4.78 -11.78 1.44
CA SER A 75 -5.62 -10.68 0.95
C SER A 75 -4.85 -9.79 -0.03
N GLY A 76 -5.49 -9.47 -1.16
CA GLY A 76 -4.88 -8.64 -2.21
C GLY A 76 -4.15 -9.44 -3.28
N LEU A 77 -4.00 -10.76 -3.10
CA LEU A 77 -3.56 -11.66 -4.15
C LEU A 77 -4.74 -12.37 -4.82
N SER A 78 -4.47 -12.95 -5.99
CA SER A 78 -5.36 -13.79 -6.75
C SER A 78 -4.68 -15.11 -7.10
N LEU A 79 -5.46 -16.19 -7.14
CA LEU A 79 -5.00 -17.54 -7.46
C LEU A 79 -5.95 -18.15 -8.49
N GLY A 80 -5.41 -18.66 -9.60
CA GLY A 80 -6.15 -19.29 -10.68
C GLY A 80 -5.57 -20.65 -11.07
N PHE A 81 -6.43 -21.58 -11.47
CA PHE A 81 -6.03 -22.91 -11.96
C PHE A 81 -6.35 -23.01 -13.45
N LEU A 82 -5.33 -23.03 -14.31
CA LEU A 82 -5.53 -22.88 -15.76
C LEU A 82 -6.15 -24.13 -16.39
N GLU A 83 -5.72 -25.31 -15.97
CA GLU A 83 -6.21 -26.60 -16.45
C GLU A 83 -7.41 -27.15 -15.66
N GLY A 84 -7.93 -26.38 -14.70
CA GLY A 84 -8.98 -26.81 -13.77
C GLY A 84 -8.44 -27.38 -12.47
N THR A 85 -9.31 -27.97 -11.66
CA THR A 85 -8.99 -28.41 -10.29
C THR A 85 -9.09 -29.92 -10.09
N GLU A 86 -9.43 -30.70 -11.11
CA GLU A 86 -9.68 -32.14 -10.98
C GLU A 86 -8.80 -32.90 -11.98
N PHE A 87 -8.03 -33.86 -11.49
CA PHE A 87 -7.04 -34.58 -12.29
C PHE A 87 -7.09 -36.08 -12.01
N ASN A 88 -7.08 -36.90 -13.06
CA ASN A 88 -6.85 -38.34 -12.93
C ASN A 88 -5.36 -38.58 -13.16
N VAL A 89 -4.69 -39.14 -12.16
CA VAL A 89 -3.25 -39.43 -12.18
C VAL A 89 -3.05 -40.92 -12.05
N SER A 90 -2.49 -41.54 -13.09
CA SER A 90 -2.25 -42.98 -13.11
C SER A 90 -1.21 -43.41 -12.08
N ALA A 91 -1.26 -44.68 -11.72
CA ALA A 91 -0.33 -45.28 -10.75
C ALA A 91 1.14 -44.98 -11.07
N GLY A 92 1.86 -44.37 -10.12
CA GLY A 92 3.28 -44.02 -10.27
C GLY A 92 3.57 -42.87 -11.24
N GLU A 93 2.55 -42.20 -11.78
CA GLU A 93 2.72 -41.12 -12.74
C GLU A 93 2.61 -39.72 -12.10
N SER A 94 3.01 -38.72 -12.87
CA SER A 94 2.90 -37.31 -12.49
C SER A 94 2.21 -36.50 -13.60
N VAL A 95 1.45 -35.49 -13.19
CA VAL A 95 0.83 -34.51 -14.07
C VAL A 95 1.36 -33.11 -13.72
N MET A 96 1.69 -32.35 -14.75
CA MET A 96 2.10 -30.95 -14.64
C MET A 96 0.91 -30.03 -14.93
N VAL A 97 0.70 -29.05 -14.07
CA VAL A 97 -0.40 -28.06 -14.16
C VAL A 97 0.12 -26.67 -13.88
N ASN A 98 -0.50 -25.65 -14.47
CA ASN A 98 -0.15 -24.26 -14.24
C ASN A 98 -1.16 -23.58 -13.31
N VAL A 99 -0.61 -22.93 -12.30
CA VAL A 99 -1.35 -22.10 -11.35
C VAL A 99 -0.93 -20.66 -11.55
N THR A 100 -1.87 -19.78 -11.88
CA THR A 100 -1.59 -18.35 -12.02
C THR A 100 -1.70 -17.68 -10.66
N VAL A 101 -0.65 -16.96 -10.27
CA VAL A 101 -0.62 -16.14 -9.06
C VAL A 101 -0.53 -14.67 -9.49
N GLY A 102 -1.44 -13.83 -9.00
CA GLY A 102 -1.47 -12.40 -9.34
C GLY A 102 -1.58 -11.50 -8.11
N ALA A 103 -0.99 -10.32 -8.20
CA ALA A 103 -1.12 -9.25 -7.21
C ALA A 103 -2.12 -8.20 -7.71
N ASN A 104 -3.00 -7.75 -6.83
CA ASN A 104 -3.86 -6.61 -7.13
C ASN A 104 -3.00 -5.34 -7.27
N ALA A 105 -3.38 -4.48 -8.22
CA ALA A 105 -2.72 -3.19 -8.38
C ALA A 105 -2.78 -2.38 -7.07
N GLY A 106 -1.64 -1.80 -6.69
CA GLY A 106 -1.49 -1.00 -5.48
C GLY A 106 -1.42 -1.78 -4.16
N ILE A 107 -1.36 -3.11 -4.18
CA ILE A 107 -1.10 -3.87 -2.95
C ILE A 107 0.27 -3.50 -2.38
N ASP A 108 0.33 -3.43 -1.05
CA ASP A 108 1.52 -3.07 -0.28
C ASP A 108 2.75 -3.90 -0.66
N ASN A 109 3.91 -3.26 -0.59
CA ASN A 109 5.20 -3.92 -0.65
C ASN A 109 5.36 -4.83 0.57
N ALA A 110 5.20 -6.13 0.36
CA ALA A 110 5.41 -7.14 1.38
C ALA A 110 5.70 -8.52 0.76
N THR A 111 5.89 -9.49 1.63
CA THR A 111 5.88 -10.91 1.26
C THR A 111 4.56 -11.52 1.73
N TYR A 112 3.88 -12.18 0.81
CA TYR A 112 2.56 -12.80 1.01
C TYR A 112 2.66 -14.31 0.85
N ALA A 113 1.82 -15.04 1.56
CA ALA A 113 1.72 -16.48 1.47
C ALA A 113 0.68 -16.90 0.42
N VAL A 114 1.05 -17.92 -0.37
CA VAL A 114 0.14 -18.66 -1.25
C VAL A 114 0.35 -20.14 -0.99
N SER A 115 -0.72 -20.91 -0.91
CA SER A 115 -0.67 -22.36 -0.80
C SER A 115 -1.56 -23.03 -1.83
N VAL A 116 -1.07 -24.13 -2.38
CA VAL A 116 -1.84 -25.05 -3.23
C VAL A 116 -1.88 -26.39 -2.50
N THR A 117 -3.06 -26.97 -2.39
CA THR A 117 -3.29 -28.25 -1.71
C THR A 117 -3.87 -29.23 -2.72
N ALA A 118 -3.21 -30.37 -2.87
CA ALA A 118 -3.70 -31.51 -3.63
C ALA A 118 -4.32 -32.52 -2.66
N ARG A 119 -5.53 -33.00 -2.97
CA ARG A 119 -6.28 -33.95 -2.14
C ARG A 119 -6.72 -35.14 -2.96
N VAL A 120 -6.44 -36.35 -2.49
CA VAL A 120 -6.94 -37.58 -3.10
C VAL A 120 -8.45 -37.68 -2.84
N PHE A 121 -9.24 -37.62 -3.91
CA PHE A 121 -10.69 -37.73 -3.88
C PHE A 121 -11.15 -39.19 -4.00
N SER A 122 -10.58 -39.95 -4.95
CA SER A 122 -10.90 -41.37 -5.14
C SER A 122 -9.68 -42.18 -5.57
N VAL A 123 -9.67 -43.48 -5.23
CA VAL A 123 -8.65 -44.45 -5.67
C VAL A 123 -9.38 -45.55 -6.44
N ASN A 124 -9.00 -45.79 -7.70
CA ASN A 124 -9.72 -46.69 -8.62
C ASN A 124 -11.23 -46.42 -8.67
N ASN A 125 -11.64 -45.14 -8.68
CA ASN A 125 -13.04 -44.69 -8.64
C ASN A 125 -13.81 -45.07 -7.37
N VAL A 126 -13.10 -45.52 -6.31
CA VAL A 126 -13.68 -45.71 -4.99
C VAL A 126 -13.35 -44.48 -4.15
N PRO A 127 -14.35 -43.72 -3.65
CA PRO A 127 -14.11 -42.53 -2.85
C PRO A 127 -13.20 -42.81 -1.65
N SER A 128 -12.22 -41.94 -1.43
CA SER A 128 -11.29 -42.07 -0.31
C SER A 128 -12.03 -41.83 1.02
N PRO A 129 -11.93 -42.73 2.01
CA PRO A 129 -12.57 -42.55 3.31
C PRO A 129 -11.80 -41.58 4.24
N THR A 130 -10.60 -41.16 3.84
CA THR A 130 -9.69 -40.33 4.63
C THR A 130 -9.25 -39.09 3.85
N ASN A 131 -8.98 -38.00 4.56
CA ASN A 131 -8.34 -36.83 3.96
C ASN A 131 -6.85 -37.12 3.78
N ILE A 132 -6.46 -37.35 2.54
CA ILE A 132 -5.08 -37.56 2.12
C ILE A 132 -4.76 -36.37 1.26
N GLU A 133 -3.84 -35.55 1.72
CA GLU A 133 -3.51 -34.29 1.08
C GLU A 133 -2.04 -33.96 1.27
N ASP A 134 -1.51 -33.22 0.30
CA ASP A 134 -0.21 -32.57 0.39
C ASP A 134 -0.35 -31.11 -0.03
N THR A 135 0.45 -30.24 0.58
CA THR A 135 0.35 -28.79 0.39
C THR A 135 1.71 -28.19 0.05
N SER A 136 1.77 -27.53 -1.10
CA SER A 136 2.92 -26.73 -1.51
C SER A 136 2.71 -25.27 -1.11
N ASN A 137 3.66 -24.71 -0.37
CA ASN A 137 3.64 -23.31 0.07
C ASN A 137 4.63 -22.48 -0.75
N MET A 138 4.19 -21.31 -1.18
CA MET A 138 4.96 -20.37 -1.98
C MET A 138 4.91 -18.99 -1.33
N ALA A 139 5.96 -18.20 -1.59
CA ALA A 139 6.09 -16.83 -1.14
C ALA A 139 6.02 -15.89 -2.34
N VAL A 140 5.08 -14.95 -2.30
CA VAL A 140 4.96 -13.89 -3.30
C VAL A 140 5.63 -12.64 -2.76
N HIS A 141 6.64 -12.15 -3.45
CA HIS A 141 7.34 -10.92 -3.12
C HIS A 141 6.84 -9.79 -4.03
N VAL A 142 6.08 -8.85 -3.47
CA VAL A 142 5.62 -7.67 -4.21
C VAL A 142 6.68 -6.59 -4.12
N SER A 143 7.15 -6.09 -5.26
CA SER A 143 8.19 -5.04 -5.32
C SER A 143 7.66 -3.68 -4.86
N ALA A 144 8.52 -2.88 -4.23
CA ALA A 144 8.21 -1.49 -3.88
C ALA A 144 8.28 -0.61 -5.14
N TYR A 145 7.37 0.35 -5.24
CA TYR A 145 7.38 1.39 -6.26
C TYR A 145 6.94 2.74 -5.67
N SER A 146 7.45 3.82 -6.27
CA SER A 146 7.09 5.20 -5.93
C SER A 146 6.10 5.77 -6.94
N SER A 147 5.10 6.48 -6.43
CA SER A 147 4.14 7.23 -7.23
C SER A 147 3.52 8.32 -6.38
N TYR A 148 3.61 9.57 -6.81
CA TYR A 148 3.04 10.69 -6.06
C TYR A 148 2.78 11.90 -6.94
N THR A 149 1.71 12.62 -6.65
CA THR A 149 1.33 13.82 -7.40
C THR A 149 1.29 15.02 -6.48
N VAL A 150 1.93 16.10 -6.91
CA VAL A 150 1.96 17.37 -6.19
C VAL A 150 1.08 18.37 -6.93
N SER A 151 0.27 19.11 -6.19
CA SER A 151 -0.62 20.14 -6.70
C SER A 151 -0.77 21.28 -5.69
N TYR A 152 -1.45 22.35 -6.08
CA TYR A 152 -1.81 23.46 -5.21
C TYR A 152 -3.07 24.12 -5.73
N ASP A 153 -3.76 24.86 -4.85
CA ASP A 153 -4.87 25.71 -5.26
C ASP A 153 -4.30 27.04 -5.74
N ALA A 154 -4.37 27.31 -7.05
CA ALA A 154 -3.74 28.50 -7.61
C ALA A 154 -4.58 29.77 -7.39
N PRO A 155 -3.95 30.91 -7.04
CA PRO A 155 -2.54 31.08 -6.69
C PRO A 155 -2.24 30.71 -5.23
N LEU A 156 -0.99 30.37 -4.92
CA LEU A 156 -0.52 30.32 -3.54
C LEU A 156 -0.60 31.73 -2.94
N THR A 157 -1.35 31.88 -1.85
CA THR A 157 -1.68 33.19 -1.28
C THR A 157 -1.11 33.35 0.12
N PHE A 158 -0.23 34.32 0.30
CA PHE A 158 0.42 34.60 1.58
C PHE A 158 0.05 35.98 2.10
N THR A 159 -0.06 36.12 3.42
CA THR A 159 -0.22 37.43 4.07
C THR A 159 0.95 37.71 5.00
N VAL A 160 1.58 38.87 4.83
CA VAL A 160 2.63 39.40 5.68
C VAL A 160 2.11 40.65 6.41
N PHE A 161 2.37 40.73 7.72
CA PHE A 161 1.95 41.87 8.52
C PHE A 161 3.09 42.88 8.62
N THR A 162 2.82 44.13 8.26
CA THR A 162 3.83 45.20 8.25
C THR A 162 4.14 45.75 9.64
N ASN A 163 3.20 45.62 10.58
CA ASN A 163 3.34 46.08 11.96
C ASN A 163 3.75 44.99 12.96
N ASP A 164 3.68 43.72 12.56
CA ASP A 164 4.09 42.56 13.37
C ASP A 164 4.65 41.44 12.49
N ALA A 165 5.96 41.46 12.28
CA ALA A 165 6.65 40.45 11.46
C ALA A 165 6.60 39.03 12.04
N SER A 166 6.08 38.82 13.25
CA SER A 166 5.88 37.49 13.84
C SER A 166 4.59 36.81 13.36
N GLN A 167 3.71 37.55 12.70
CA GLN A 167 2.47 37.04 12.14
C GLN A 167 2.62 36.83 10.63
N SER A 168 2.08 35.73 10.14
CA SER A 168 1.89 35.48 8.72
C SER A 168 0.72 34.51 8.54
N ILE A 169 0.05 34.61 7.39
CA ILE A 169 -0.93 33.61 6.96
C ILE A 169 -0.27 32.83 5.82
N GLY A 170 -0.15 31.53 6.03
CA GLY A 170 0.43 30.59 5.08
C GLY A 170 -0.60 30.00 4.14
N ASP A 171 -0.08 29.27 3.15
CA ASP A 171 -0.83 28.43 2.23
C ASP A 171 -0.09 27.09 2.06
N ALA A 172 -0.66 26.12 1.37
CA ALA A 172 -0.07 24.79 1.28
C ALA A 172 0.00 24.24 -0.14
N VAL A 173 1.07 23.47 -0.40
CA VAL A 173 1.08 22.52 -1.51
C VAL A 173 0.53 21.18 -1.02
N LYS A 174 -0.21 20.51 -1.90
CA LYS A 174 -0.88 19.23 -1.66
C LYS A 174 -0.09 18.13 -2.33
N MET A 175 0.17 17.04 -1.62
CA MET A 175 0.82 15.86 -2.17
C MET A 175 -0.03 14.62 -1.91
N GLU A 176 -0.35 13.89 -2.97
CA GLU A 176 -1.03 12.60 -2.89
C GLU A 176 0.00 11.49 -3.08
N HIS A 177 0.18 10.66 -2.05
CA HIS A 177 1.05 9.50 -2.09
C HIS A 177 0.26 8.29 -2.61
N ASN A 178 0.72 7.72 -3.73
CA ASN A 178 0.11 6.60 -4.44
C ASN A 178 1.10 5.42 -4.62
N GLY A 179 2.24 5.46 -3.93
CA GLY A 179 3.20 4.37 -3.85
C GLY A 179 2.67 3.23 -2.96
N ASN A 180 3.32 2.07 -3.03
CA ASN A 180 2.93 0.90 -2.23
C ASN A 180 3.90 0.59 -1.07
N ALA A 181 4.80 1.50 -0.73
CA ALA A 181 5.76 1.33 0.36
C ALA A 181 5.79 2.55 1.28
N LEU A 182 6.46 2.41 2.43
CA LEU A 182 6.79 3.57 3.24
C LEU A 182 7.82 4.43 2.50
N GLU A 183 7.50 5.70 2.31
CA GLU A 183 8.33 6.66 1.58
C GLU A 183 8.51 7.94 2.38
N TYR A 184 9.67 8.57 2.23
CA TYR A 184 9.97 9.86 2.84
C TYR A 184 9.97 10.94 1.77
N PHE A 185 9.30 12.05 2.05
CA PHE A 185 9.18 13.18 1.14
C PHE A 185 9.73 14.44 1.76
N GLN A 186 10.45 15.22 0.97
CA GLN A 186 11.06 16.48 1.39
C GLN A 186 10.54 17.65 0.56
N LEU A 187 10.08 18.69 1.24
CA LEU A 187 9.74 19.98 0.63
C LEU A 187 11.02 20.77 0.36
N ASN A 188 11.16 21.25 -0.87
CA ASN A 188 12.23 22.10 -1.32
C ASN A 188 11.69 23.46 -1.81
N LEU A 189 12.06 24.52 -1.10
CA LEU A 189 11.63 25.90 -1.32
C LEU A 189 12.76 26.79 -1.87
N THR A 190 13.87 26.22 -2.34
CA THR A 190 15.03 27.02 -2.77
C THR A 190 14.67 28.02 -3.86
N ALA A 191 14.00 27.59 -4.94
CA ALA A 191 13.60 28.47 -6.03
C ALA A 191 12.59 29.55 -5.59
N LEU A 192 11.67 29.21 -4.69
CA LEU A 192 10.75 30.19 -4.12
C LEU A 192 11.49 31.23 -3.27
N ASN A 193 12.45 30.82 -2.43
CA ASN A 193 13.28 31.75 -1.66
C ASN A 193 14.12 32.67 -2.57
N ASP A 194 14.68 32.15 -3.66
CA ASP A 194 15.43 32.95 -4.63
C ASP A 194 14.55 34.03 -5.30
N ALA A 195 13.29 33.71 -5.59
CA ALA A 195 12.31 34.66 -6.12
C ALA A 195 11.85 35.71 -5.10
N LEU A 196 11.84 35.36 -3.82
CA LEU A 196 11.43 36.24 -2.70
C LEU A 196 12.56 37.16 -2.21
N ALA A 197 13.82 36.74 -2.34
CA ALA A 197 14.98 37.46 -1.82
C ALA A 197 15.08 38.93 -2.28
N PRO A 198 14.81 39.30 -3.56
CA PRO A 198 14.82 40.70 -4.00
C PRO A 198 13.80 41.60 -3.27
N HIS A 199 12.83 41.00 -2.59
CA HIS A 199 11.76 41.68 -1.85
C HIS A 199 11.95 41.63 -0.32
N ASN A 200 13.12 41.19 0.16
CA ASN A 200 13.41 40.97 1.59
C ASN A 200 12.41 40.01 2.26
N LEU A 201 11.96 39.01 1.51
CA LEU A 201 11.06 37.96 1.97
C LEU A 201 11.78 36.60 1.98
N THR A 202 11.34 35.72 2.87
CA THR A 202 11.78 34.32 2.95
C THR A 202 10.60 33.44 3.28
N THR A 203 10.68 32.17 2.88
CA THR A 203 9.74 31.14 3.31
C THR A 203 10.13 30.54 4.64
N SER A 204 9.14 29.98 5.34
CA SER A 204 9.32 29.02 6.41
C SER A 204 8.26 27.92 6.29
N ALA A 205 8.60 26.71 6.72
CA ALA A 205 7.67 25.58 6.73
C ALA A 205 7.85 24.83 8.06
N PRO A 206 6.76 24.54 8.80
CA PRO A 206 6.86 23.82 10.07
C PRO A 206 7.29 22.37 9.88
N VAL A 207 6.96 21.78 8.72
CA VAL A 207 7.31 20.41 8.34
C VAL A 207 7.92 20.43 6.96
N ILE A 208 9.20 20.07 6.88
CA ILE A 208 9.95 19.97 5.62
C ILE A 208 10.17 18.52 5.18
N THR A 209 9.94 17.56 6.07
CA THR A 209 10.07 16.13 5.78
C THR A 209 8.94 15.36 6.42
N VAL A 210 8.31 14.47 5.65
CA VAL A 210 7.23 13.59 6.11
C VAL A 210 7.54 12.15 5.72
N ALA A 211 7.09 11.20 6.53
CA ALA A 211 7.11 9.77 6.21
C ALA A 211 5.67 9.33 5.97
N LEU A 212 5.37 8.80 4.79
CA LEU A 212 4.02 8.38 4.41
C LEU A 212 4.02 6.90 4.06
N GLY A 213 3.12 6.16 4.71
CA GLY A 213 2.85 4.76 4.38
C GLY A 213 1.65 4.63 3.43
N VAL A 214 1.33 3.38 3.12
CA VAL A 214 0.20 2.95 2.27
C VAL A 214 -1.18 3.15 2.90
N SER A 215 -1.26 3.31 4.23
CA SER A 215 -2.54 3.50 4.95
C SER A 215 -2.96 4.96 5.09
N GLU A 216 -2.10 5.91 4.72
CA GLU A 216 -2.40 7.33 4.80
C GLU A 216 -3.40 7.69 3.69
N THR A 217 -4.52 8.30 4.06
CA THR A 217 -5.59 8.63 3.09
C THR A 217 -5.70 10.13 2.88
N GLY A 218 -5.82 10.53 1.62
CA GLY A 218 -5.96 11.93 1.22
C GLY A 218 -4.62 12.66 1.06
N PRO A 219 -4.67 13.92 0.63
CA PRO A 219 -3.47 14.70 0.37
C PRO A 219 -2.78 15.10 1.67
N THR A 220 -1.47 14.93 1.70
CA THR A 220 -0.60 15.57 2.69
C THR A 220 -0.41 17.04 2.34
N LEU A 221 -0.62 17.92 3.31
CA LEU A 221 -0.41 19.36 3.15
C LEU A 221 0.97 19.75 3.67
N PHE A 222 1.77 20.37 2.82
CA PHE A 222 2.98 21.06 3.24
C PHE A 222 2.67 22.55 3.36
N GLU A 223 2.44 22.99 4.60
CA GLU A 223 2.23 24.41 4.90
C GLU A 223 3.50 25.22 4.66
N ILE A 224 3.33 26.33 3.96
CA ILE A 224 4.36 27.30 3.62
C ILE A 224 3.90 28.64 4.16
N PHE A 225 4.79 29.33 4.86
CA PHE A 225 4.59 30.69 5.31
C PHE A 225 5.61 31.58 4.62
N VAL A 226 5.24 32.82 4.34
CA VAL A 226 6.14 33.85 3.86
C VAL A 226 6.23 34.92 4.93
N GLY A 227 7.45 35.36 5.23
CA GLY A 227 7.73 36.39 6.22
C GLY A 227 8.89 37.27 5.80
N GLN A 228 9.10 38.35 6.57
CA GLN A 228 10.24 39.24 6.35
C GLN A 228 11.55 38.49 6.66
N SER A 229 12.55 38.67 5.81
CA SER A 229 13.91 38.15 6.06
C SER A 229 14.52 38.84 7.28
N SER A 230 15.41 38.16 8.02
CA SER A 230 16.06 38.73 9.22
C SER A 230 16.93 39.96 8.95
N ASP A 231 17.39 40.09 7.70
CA ASP A 231 18.46 41.02 7.34
C ASP A 231 17.94 42.24 6.53
N GLY A 232 16.63 42.32 6.28
CA GLY A 232 16.04 43.36 5.44
C GLY A 232 14.67 43.82 5.93
N GLU A 233 14.40 45.13 5.78
CA GLU A 233 13.06 45.68 6.00
C GLU A 233 12.18 45.46 4.77
N LEU A 234 10.94 45.05 4.98
CA LEU A 234 9.96 44.91 3.90
C LEU A 234 9.67 46.28 3.27
N ASN A 235 9.88 46.37 1.94
CA ASN A 235 9.57 47.57 1.18
C ASN A 235 8.51 47.27 0.11
N THR A 236 7.30 47.77 0.34
CA THR A 236 6.13 47.57 -0.53
C THR A 236 5.89 48.71 -1.52
N SER A 237 6.77 49.72 -1.59
CA SER A 237 6.54 50.92 -2.41
C SER A 237 6.41 50.68 -3.92
N THR A 238 6.92 49.54 -4.40
CA THR A 238 6.85 49.12 -5.81
C THR A 238 5.73 48.11 -6.08
N TRP A 239 5.04 47.67 -5.04
CA TRP A 239 3.96 46.70 -5.11
C TRP A 239 2.67 47.38 -5.56
N GLU A 240 1.70 46.59 -6.02
CA GLU A 240 0.40 47.12 -6.42
C GLU A 240 -0.39 47.57 -5.19
N ALA A 241 -0.71 48.86 -5.12
CA ALA A 241 -1.58 49.39 -4.07
C ALA A 241 -3.05 49.03 -4.36
N LEU A 242 -3.71 48.41 -3.38
CA LEU A 242 -5.12 48.01 -3.45
C LEU A 242 -6.03 49.06 -2.80
N GLN A 243 -7.33 49.01 -3.12
CA GLN A 243 -8.31 50.01 -2.64
C GLN A 243 -8.48 50.00 -1.10
N ASN A 244 -8.20 48.87 -0.45
CA ASN A 244 -8.24 48.72 1.00
C ASN A 244 -6.95 49.21 1.70
N GLY A 245 -5.99 49.78 0.98
CA GLY A 245 -4.72 50.26 1.53
C GLY A 245 -3.64 49.18 1.68
N SER A 246 -3.96 47.91 1.41
CA SER A 246 -2.96 46.83 1.35
C SER A 246 -2.15 46.90 0.05
N HIS A 247 -1.00 46.21 0.04
CA HIS A 247 -0.15 46.10 -1.14
C HIS A 247 -0.05 44.65 -1.60
N ARG A 248 -0.07 44.42 -2.91
CA ARG A 248 0.04 43.09 -3.52
C ARG A 248 1.31 42.95 -4.35
N LEU A 249 2.03 41.87 -4.12
CA LEU A 249 3.11 41.38 -4.99
C LEU A 249 2.66 40.08 -5.65
N THR A 250 2.82 40.01 -6.98
CA THR A 250 2.59 38.78 -7.75
C THR A 250 3.90 38.34 -8.38
N LEU A 251 4.22 37.06 -8.24
CA LEU A 251 5.40 36.45 -8.83
C LEU A 251 5.12 35.01 -9.26
N SER A 252 6.01 34.46 -10.09
CA SER A 252 6.01 33.05 -10.46
C SER A 252 7.31 32.42 -9.97
N SER A 253 7.22 31.19 -9.47
CA SER A 253 8.38 30.42 -9.04
C SER A 253 8.09 28.93 -9.14
N THR A 254 8.94 28.10 -8.55
CA THR A 254 8.77 26.65 -8.46
C THR A 254 8.85 26.19 -7.02
N VAL A 255 8.07 25.15 -6.72
CA VAL A 255 8.15 24.40 -5.46
C VAL A 255 8.39 22.94 -5.82
N ALA A 256 9.28 22.28 -5.08
CA ALA A 256 9.56 20.87 -5.28
C ALA A 256 9.19 20.05 -4.04
N VAL A 257 8.64 18.85 -4.26
CA VAL A 257 8.47 17.81 -3.25
C VAL A 257 9.13 16.55 -3.78
N GLU A 258 10.21 16.15 -3.13
CA GLU A 258 11.10 15.09 -3.60
C GLU A 258 11.01 13.88 -2.70
N SER A 259 10.83 12.71 -3.29
CA SER A 259 11.03 11.46 -2.56
C SER A 259 12.51 11.23 -2.27
N THR A 260 12.81 10.65 -1.10
CA THR A 260 14.15 10.15 -0.75
C THR A 260 14.28 8.64 -0.90
N ALA A 261 13.32 7.96 -1.53
CA ALA A 261 13.40 6.52 -1.78
C ALA A 261 14.46 6.24 -2.85
N GLU A 262 15.64 5.81 -2.41
CA GLU A 262 16.70 5.34 -3.31
C GLU A 262 16.27 4.02 -3.96
N ASP A 263 16.53 3.88 -5.26
CA ASP A 263 16.35 2.65 -6.06
C ASP A 263 14.91 2.13 -6.27
N GLN A 264 13.88 2.89 -5.90
CA GLN A 264 12.49 2.55 -6.25
C GLN A 264 12.11 3.09 -7.64
N PRO A 265 11.50 2.27 -8.52
CA PRO A 265 11.01 2.75 -9.80
C PRO A 265 9.92 3.80 -9.56
N CYS A 266 10.09 4.97 -10.17
CA CYS A 266 9.10 6.04 -10.16
C CYS A 266 8.16 5.88 -11.37
N HIS A 267 6.85 5.78 -11.11
CA HIS A 267 5.85 5.63 -12.17
C HIS A 267 5.17 6.95 -12.53
N THR A 268 4.59 7.65 -11.55
CA THR A 268 3.94 8.96 -11.73
C THR A 268 4.40 9.89 -10.61
N CYS A 269 5.63 10.38 -10.68
CA CYS A 269 6.16 11.31 -9.68
C CYS A 269 6.22 12.72 -10.26
N THR A 270 5.40 13.61 -9.70
CA THR A 270 5.51 15.05 -9.99
C THR A 270 6.35 15.69 -8.89
N SER A 271 7.66 15.78 -9.09
CA SER A 271 8.55 16.34 -8.08
C SER A 271 8.61 17.86 -8.06
N LEU A 272 8.18 18.53 -9.14
CA LEU A 272 8.33 19.97 -9.31
C LEU A 272 7.07 20.58 -9.93
N ILE A 273 6.57 21.65 -9.32
CA ILE A 273 5.39 22.39 -9.78
C ILE A 273 5.72 23.87 -9.96
N ASP A 274 5.26 24.44 -11.08
CA ASP A 274 5.27 25.88 -11.32
C ASP A 274 4.13 26.55 -10.54
N VAL A 275 4.48 27.48 -9.66
CA VAL A 275 3.54 28.16 -8.77
C VAL A 275 3.36 29.62 -9.14
N GLN A 276 2.10 30.07 -9.17
CA GLN A 276 1.73 31.48 -9.12
C GLN A 276 1.58 31.87 -7.66
N VAL A 277 2.23 32.96 -7.26
CA VAL A 277 2.28 33.42 -5.88
C VAL A 277 1.72 34.83 -5.79
N GLU A 278 0.80 35.03 -4.84
CA GLU A 278 0.32 36.34 -4.43
C GLU A 278 0.67 36.59 -2.96
N ILE A 279 1.28 37.73 -2.68
CA ILE A 279 1.64 38.15 -1.33
C ILE A 279 0.95 39.47 -1.02
N TYR A 280 0.22 39.48 0.08
CA TYR A 280 -0.50 40.64 0.58
C TYR A 280 0.22 41.20 1.80
N ALA A 281 0.66 42.45 1.73
CA ALA A 281 1.18 43.18 2.86
C ALA A 281 0.08 44.04 3.49
N VAL A 282 -0.24 43.75 4.76
CA VAL A 282 -1.34 44.38 5.49
C VAL A 282 -0.88 44.94 6.84
N GLU A 283 -1.58 45.95 7.35
CA GLU A 283 -1.31 46.52 8.68
C GLU A 283 -2.06 45.80 9.80
N SER A 284 -3.14 45.06 9.53
CA SER A 284 -3.88 44.34 10.58
C SER A 284 -4.68 43.14 10.08
N ILE A 285 -5.06 42.24 11.00
CA ILE A 285 -5.91 41.07 10.70
C ILE A 285 -7.30 41.48 10.20
N VAL A 286 -7.82 42.63 10.63
CA VAL A 286 -9.13 43.14 10.17
C VAL A 286 -9.11 43.39 8.67
N ASP A 287 -7.97 43.86 8.14
CA ASP A 287 -7.79 44.13 6.73
C ASP A 287 -7.64 42.84 5.90
N ALA A 288 -7.14 41.75 6.51
CA ALA A 288 -7.04 40.43 5.88
C ALA A 288 -8.41 39.76 5.67
N GLN A 289 -9.36 39.93 6.59
CA GLN A 289 -10.71 39.34 6.46
C GLN A 289 -11.54 39.97 5.34
N VAL A 290 -11.28 41.23 4.97
CA VAL A 290 -11.97 41.93 3.88
C VAL A 290 -11.56 41.39 2.50
N ILE A 291 -10.38 40.77 2.39
CA ILE A 291 -9.87 40.18 1.14
C ILE A 291 -10.61 38.87 0.78
N GLY A 292 -11.28 38.23 1.76
CA GLY A 292 -12.05 36.99 1.58
C GLY A 292 -13.49 37.13 1.03
N GLY A 293 -13.93 38.35 0.65
CA GLY A 293 -15.19 38.57 -0.05
C GLY A 293 -16.44 38.57 0.85
N VAL A 294 -17.05 39.75 1.00
CA VAL A 294 -18.44 39.90 1.45
C VAL A 294 -19.33 39.68 0.23
N GLY A 295 -19.94 38.50 0.14
CA GLY A 295 -21.00 38.18 -0.82
C GLY A 295 -21.92 37.13 -0.18
N GLU A 296 -23.16 37.54 0.08
CA GLU A 296 -24.19 36.69 0.68
C GLU A 296 -24.62 35.57 -0.30
N ASP A 297 -23.96 34.43 -0.25
CA ASP A 297 -24.49 33.14 -0.71
C ASP A 297 -23.80 32.01 0.08
N PRO A 298 -24.54 30.98 0.56
CA PRO A 298 -23.92 29.91 1.33
C PRO A 298 -23.32 28.84 0.42
N LEU A 299 -22.07 28.45 0.74
CA LEU A 299 -21.28 27.25 0.36
C LEU A 299 -20.15 27.47 -0.67
N PRO A 300 -19.02 26.71 -0.60
CA PRO A 300 -18.44 25.93 0.49
C PRO A 300 -17.17 26.59 1.05
N SER A 301 -16.80 26.22 2.28
CA SER A 301 -15.62 26.69 3.01
C SER A 301 -14.32 26.48 2.23
N VAL A 302 -13.71 27.58 1.77
CA VAL A 302 -12.34 27.63 1.23
C VAL A 302 -11.47 28.39 2.23
N GLY A 303 -10.38 27.76 2.68
CA GLY A 303 -9.15 28.44 3.10
C GLY A 303 -9.06 29.12 4.47
N VAL A 304 -10.12 29.18 5.29
CA VAL A 304 -9.99 29.71 6.68
C VAL A 304 -9.97 28.55 7.67
N PHE A 305 -8.87 27.78 7.67
CA PHE A 305 -8.52 27.05 8.89
C PHE A 305 -7.90 28.05 9.85
N ALA A 306 -8.70 28.38 10.87
CA ALA A 306 -8.26 29.06 12.06
C ALA A 306 -7.12 28.27 12.73
N THR A 307 -5.87 28.67 12.51
CA THR A 307 -4.77 28.43 13.45
C THR A 307 -4.76 29.54 14.51
N LEU A 308 -5.87 29.64 15.25
CA LEU A 308 -5.79 30.07 16.65
C LEU A 308 -5.30 28.85 17.47
N ALA A 309 -4.02 28.52 17.30
CA ALA A 309 -3.30 27.55 18.12
C ALA A 309 -2.16 28.28 18.86
N MET A 310 -2.54 29.14 19.80
CA MET A 310 -1.67 29.53 20.90
C MET A 310 -2.13 28.76 22.15
N ILE A 311 -1.16 28.12 22.83
CA ILE A 311 -1.22 27.36 24.10
C ILE A 311 -1.59 25.86 23.88
N SER A 312 -0.77 24.84 24.14
CA SER A 312 0.33 24.65 25.11
C SER A 312 1.19 23.43 24.75
N LEU A 313 2.52 23.58 24.76
CA LEU A 313 3.47 22.46 24.80
C LEU A 313 4.19 22.47 26.15
N ALA A 314 3.71 21.68 27.11
CA ALA A 314 4.49 21.14 28.24
C ALA A 314 3.60 20.23 29.12
N GLY A 315 3.73 18.91 28.95
CA GLY A 315 3.08 17.95 29.84
C GLY A 315 2.95 16.55 29.26
N ILE A 316 4.06 15.94 28.83
CA ILE A 316 4.10 14.50 28.55
C ILE A 316 3.81 13.76 29.87
N ALA A 317 2.56 13.36 30.06
CA ALA A 317 2.18 12.40 31.08
C ALA A 317 2.50 11.00 30.56
N VAL A 318 3.61 10.44 31.03
CA VAL A 318 3.91 9.01 30.93
C VAL A 318 2.88 8.25 31.78
N GLY A 319 1.81 7.80 31.13
CA GLY A 319 0.81 6.88 31.68
C GLY A 319 1.19 5.44 31.35
N ARG A 320 2.10 4.85 32.15
CA ARG A 320 2.39 3.42 32.16
C ARG A 320 1.35 2.70 33.02
N LYS A 321 0.61 1.73 32.45
CA LYS A 321 -0.16 0.62 33.09
C LYS A 321 -0.98 -0.05 31.96
N HIS A 322 -1.08 -1.36 31.76
CA HIS A 322 -0.81 -2.57 32.53
C HIS A 322 -0.58 -3.76 31.56
N ALA A 323 0.49 -4.50 31.78
CA ALA A 323 0.53 -5.97 31.86
C ALA A 323 1.67 -6.31 32.82
#